data_AF-A0A2V7RVQ4-F1
#
_entry.id   AF-A0A2V7RVQ4-F1
#
_cell.length_a   1.000
_cell.length_b   1.000
_cell.length_c   1.000
_cell.angle_alpha   90.00
_cell.angle_beta   90.00
_cell.angle_gamma   90.00
#
_symmetry.space_group_name_H-M   'P 1'
#
loop_
_entity.id
_entity.type
_entity.pdbx_description
1 polymer ?
#
loop_
_entity_poly.entity_id
_entity_poly.type
_entity_poly.pdbx_seq_one_letter_code
_entity_poly.pdbx_strand_id
1 'polypeptide(L)'
;MVAGVAMLVLLAGVLVASPAYALRLRGVALSDSGIYVSLVVRVHQVATGLVGNVRCIAGSAPCLFGRARVSVTFAPDGSFTGGLLSGNGRTQCAIAGVLAGGGLEGRYECLRNDGAGDVGSFQVTP
;
A
#
# COMPACT_ATOMS: atom_id res chain seq x y z
N MET A 1 -28.50 -34.02 -10.68
CA MET A 1 -28.72 -32.61 -10.31
C MET A 1 -27.34 -32.01 -10.03
N VAL A 2 -26.74 -31.37 -11.03
CA VAL A 2 -25.36 -30.88 -10.98
C VAL A 2 -25.42 -29.36 -10.85
N ALA A 3 -25.35 -28.87 -9.63
CA ALA A 3 -25.28 -27.44 -9.31
C ALA A 3 -24.20 -27.25 -8.24
N GLY A 4 -22.94 -27.48 -8.61
CA GLY A 4 -21.83 -27.44 -7.65
C GLY A 4 -20.50 -26.93 -8.23
N VAL A 5 -20.47 -26.41 -9.45
CA VAL A 5 -19.20 -26.06 -10.13
C VAL A 5 -19.18 -24.61 -10.66
N ALA A 6 -20.26 -23.85 -10.56
CA ALA A 6 -20.36 -22.54 -11.21
C ALA A 6 -19.67 -21.37 -10.47
N MET A 7 -19.20 -21.55 -9.22
CA MET A 7 -18.68 -20.43 -8.43
C MET A 7 -17.14 -20.36 -8.33
N LEU A 8 -16.42 -21.34 -8.89
CA LEU A 8 -14.95 -21.33 -8.89
C LEU A 8 -14.32 -20.70 -10.15
N VAL A 9 -15.13 -20.24 -11.10
CA VAL A 9 -14.66 -19.78 -12.42
C VAL A 9 -14.57 -18.24 -12.53
N LEU A 10 -15.13 -17.49 -11.58
CA LEU A 10 -15.06 -16.01 -11.59
C LEU A 10 -13.76 -15.40 -11.07
N LEU A 11 -12.82 -16.22 -10.56
CA LEU A 11 -11.46 -15.80 -10.19
C LEU A 11 -10.41 -16.11 -11.27
N ALA A 12 -10.78 -16.74 -12.38
CA ALA A 12 -9.85 -17.13 -13.45
C ALA A 12 -9.83 -16.17 -14.66
N GLY A 13 -10.58 -15.06 -14.62
CA GLY A 13 -10.86 -14.21 -15.78
C GLY A 13 -10.07 -12.91 -15.93
N VAL A 14 -9.12 -12.59 -15.04
CA VAL A 14 -8.27 -11.37 -15.16
C VAL A 14 -6.81 -11.67 -14.79
N LEU A 15 -6.28 -12.80 -15.25
CA LEU A 15 -4.86 -13.13 -15.12
C LEU A 15 -4.31 -13.55 -16.48
N VAL A 16 -4.41 -12.65 -17.46
CA VAL A 16 -3.58 -12.73 -18.66
C VAL A 16 -2.22 -12.13 -18.31
N ALA A 17 -1.23 -13.02 -18.28
CA ALA A 17 0.16 -12.75 -17.98
C ALA A 17 0.72 -11.56 -18.78
N SER A 18 1.24 -10.56 -18.08
CA SER A 18 2.23 -9.62 -18.60
C SER A 18 3.08 -9.11 -17.42
N PRO A 19 4.42 -9.02 -17.54
CA PRO A 19 5.30 -8.44 -16.51
C PRO A 19 5.12 -6.91 -16.34
N ALA A 20 4.00 -6.35 -16.82
CA ALA A 20 3.77 -4.93 -17.06
C ALA A 20 2.70 -4.29 -16.17
N TYR A 21 2.10 -5.02 -15.22
CA TYR A 21 1.05 -4.47 -14.35
C TYR A 21 1.64 -3.74 -13.15
N ALA A 22 2.18 -2.55 -13.42
CA ALA A 22 2.35 -1.54 -12.39
C ALA A 22 0.95 -0.98 -12.05
N LEU A 23 0.32 -1.48 -10.99
CA LEU A 23 -0.88 -0.89 -10.42
C LEU A 23 -0.51 0.49 -9.87
N ARG A 24 -1.21 1.51 -10.36
CA ARG A 24 -1.06 2.87 -9.86
C ARG A 24 -2.21 3.14 -8.91
N LEU A 25 -1.91 3.24 -7.62
CA LEU A 25 -2.88 3.66 -6.61
C LEU A 25 -2.69 5.15 -6.32
N ARG A 26 -3.78 5.82 -5.96
CA ARG A 26 -3.82 7.18 -5.46
C ARG A 26 -4.59 7.20 -4.16
N GLY A 27 -4.22 8.11 -3.28
CA GLY A 27 -4.95 8.25 -2.05
C GLY A 27 -4.32 9.25 -1.12
N VAL A 28 -4.63 9.10 0.17
CA VAL A 28 -4.23 10.05 1.20
C VAL A 28 -3.68 9.32 2.40
N ALA A 29 -2.76 9.99 3.11
CA ALA A 29 -2.38 9.65 4.46
C ALA A 29 -2.71 10.83 5.38
N LEU A 30 -3.26 10.53 6.55
CA LEU A 30 -3.65 11.48 7.59
C LEU A 30 -2.95 11.10 8.89
N SER A 31 -2.07 11.98 9.37
CA SER A 31 -1.45 11.92 10.68
C SER A 31 -2.48 12.20 11.77
N ASP A 32 -2.33 11.54 12.92
CA ASP A 32 -3.12 11.83 14.11
C ASP A 32 -2.87 13.25 14.66
N SER A 33 -1.79 13.92 14.21
CA SER A 33 -1.52 15.33 14.48
C SER A 33 -2.27 16.32 13.56
N GLY A 34 -3.09 15.82 12.63
CA GLY A 34 -3.89 16.63 11.70
C GLY A 34 -3.18 16.99 10.38
N ILE A 35 -1.99 16.45 10.15
CA ILE A 35 -1.28 16.59 8.88
C ILE A 35 -1.88 15.62 7.85
N TYR A 36 -2.21 16.09 6.65
CA TYR A 36 -2.67 15.21 5.56
C TYR A 36 -1.80 15.39 4.33
N VAL A 37 -1.57 14.30 3.60
CA VAL A 37 -0.80 14.28 2.36
C VAL A 37 -1.42 13.36 1.32
N SER A 38 -1.32 13.75 0.05
CA SER A 38 -1.72 12.95 -1.10
C SER A 38 -0.58 12.08 -1.59
N LEU A 39 -0.88 10.81 -1.83
CA LEU A 39 0.05 9.77 -2.22
C LEU A 39 -0.24 9.28 -3.64
N VAL A 40 0.83 8.95 -4.37
CA VAL A 40 0.79 8.08 -5.54
C VAL A 40 1.68 6.89 -5.27
N VAL A 41 1.09 5.70 -5.40
CA VAL A 41 1.76 4.43 -5.21
C VAL A 41 1.80 3.73 -6.56
N ARG A 42 2.97 3.24 -6.96
CA ARG A 42 3.14 2.40 -8.15
C ARG A 42 3.74 1.08 -7.73
N VAL A 43 2.97 0.03 -7.82
CA VAL A 43 3.31 -1.30 -7.30
C VAL A 43 3.11 -2.36 -8.36
N HIS A 44 3.89 -3.42 -8.30
CA HIS A 44 3.66 -4.65 -9.02
C HIS A 44 3.40 -5.76 -8.01
N GLN A 45 2.57 -6.71 -8.40
CA GLN A 45 2.29 -7.88 -7.58
C GLN A 45 3.48 -8.85 -7.62
N VAL A 46 3.87 -9.34 -6.44
CA VAL A 46 4.91 -10.36 -6.28
C VAL A 46 4.41 -11.43 -5.33
N ALA A 47 4.46 -12.71 -5.70
CA ALA A 47 4.03 -13.84 -4.87
C ALA A 47 2.79 -13.53 -3.99
N THR A 48 3.00 -13.26 -2.69
CA THR A 48 1.97 -12.98 -1.69
C THR A 48 1.85 -11.49 -1.34
N GLY A 49 2.24 -10.56 -2.21
CA GLY A 49 2.43 -9.15 -1.85
C GLY A 49 2.50 -8.15 -3.00
N LEU A 50 2.81 -6.91 -2.65
CA LEU A 50 3.05 -5.79 -3.56
C LEU A 50 4.42 -5.18 -3.29
N VAL A 51 5.17 -4.88 -4.34
CA VAL A 51 6.43 -4.13 -4.23
C VAL A 51 6.41 -2.96 -5.21
N GLY A 52 6.98 -1.83 -4.83
CA GLY A 52 6.92 -0.66 -5.69
C GLY A 52 7.52 0.60 -5.11
N ASN A 53 6.99 1.74 -5.55
CA ASN A 53 7.40 3.06 -5.11
C ASN A 53 6.19 3.89 -4.67
N VAL A 54 6.38 4.67 -3.61
CA VAL A 54 5.44 5.67 -3.14
C VAL A 54 6.07 7.03 -3.39
N ARG A 55 5.26 7.96 -3.90
CA ARG A 55 5.61 9.36 -4.04
C ARG A 55 4.53 10.19 -3.37
N CYS A 56 4.97 11.08 -2.49
CA CYS A 56 4.11 12.12 -1.97
C CYS A 56 4.00 13.28 -2.98
N ILE A 57 2.80 13.83 -3.14
CA ILE A 57 2.55 14.93 -4.09
C ILE A 57 2.43 16.27 -3.38
N ALA A 58 1.42 16.40 -2.52
CA ALA A 58 0.99 17.66 -1.92
C ALA A 58 0.24 17.37 -0.62
N GLY A 59 0.16 18.32 0.30
CA GLY A 59 -0.50 18.16 1.58
C GLY A 59 -0.38 19.40 2.45
N SER A 60 -0.86 19.31 3.69
CA SER A 60 -0.75 20.40 4.68
C SER A 60 0.64 20.52 5.32
N ALA A 61 1.52 19.53 5.13
CA ALA A 61 2.92 19.60 5.58
C ALA A 61 3.88 18.86 4.64
N PRO A 62 5.20 19.08 4.76
CA PRO A 62 6.21 18.30 4.04
C PRO A 62 6.09 16.83 4.42
N CYS A 63 6.13 15.96 3.42
CA CYS A 63 5.98 14.52 3.63
C CYS A 63 7.19 13.98 4.38
N LEU A 64 6.96 13.04 5.30
CA LEU A 64 8.03 12.35 6.02
C LEU A 64 8.97 11.60 5.06
N PHE A 65 8.42 11.14 3.94
CA PHE A 65 9.13 10.51 2.84
C PHE A 65 8.71 11.16 1.51
N GLY A 66 9.64 11.89 0.86
CA GLY A 66 9.35 12.47 -0.46
C GLY A 66 9.15 11.40 -1.54
N ARG A 67 10.01 10.38 -1.53
CA ARG A 67 9.91 9.15 -2.32
C ARG A 67 10.43 7.99 -1.47
N ALA A 68 9.74 6.85 -1.52
CA ALA A 68 10.15 5.64 -0.82
C ALA A 68 9.86 4.41 -1.67
N ARG A 69 10.58 3.31 -1.42
CA ARG A 69 10.15 2.00 -1.92
C ARG A 69 9.10 1.45 -0.95
N VAL A 70 8.08 0.78 -1.46
CA VAL A 70 7.08 0.10 -0.64
C VAL A 70 7.19 -1.40 -0.85
N SER A 71 7.02 -2.15 0.23
CA SER A 71 6.85 -3.60 0.20
C SER A 71 5.74 -3.98 1.17
N VAL A 72 4.77 -4.74 0.68
CA VAL A 72 3.61 -5.22 1.44
C VAL A 72 3.47 -6.72 1.21
N THR A 73 3.09 -7.43 2.27
CA THR A 73 2.75 -8.86 2.25
C THR A 73 1.32 -9.01 2.74
N PHE A 74 0.51 -9.74 1.98
CA PHE A 74 -0.85 -10.08 2.31
C PHE A 74 -0.93 -11.39 3.07
N ALA A 75 -1.80 -11.42 4.07
CA ALA A 75 -2.26 -12.64 4.68
C ALA A 75 -3.50 -13.19 3.94
N PRO A 76 -3.81 -14.50 4.07
CA PRO A 76 -4.95 -15.11 3.41
C PRO A 76 -6.32 -14.55 3.83
N ASP A 77 -6.39 -13.90 4.99
CA ASP A 77 -7.59 -13.26 5.53
C ASP A 77 -7.85 -11.85 4.94
N GLY A 78 -7.01 -11.39 4.00
CA GLY A 78 -7.13 -10.09 3.36
C GLY A 78 -6.48 -8.93 4.14
N SER A 79 -5.89 -9.22 5.30
CA SER A 79 -5.02 -8.27 5.99
C SER A 79 -3.65 -8.16 5.33
N PHE A 80 -2.92 -7.09 5.62
CA PHE A 80 -1.55 -6.93 5.15
C PHE A 80 -0.65 -6.26 6.18
N THR A 81 0.64 -6.53 6.05
CA THR A 81 1.72 -5.84 6.75
C THR A 81 2.79 -5.45 5.75
N GLY A 82 3.51 -4.37 6.00
CA GLY A 82 4.55 -3.92 5.09
C GLY A 82 5.34 -2.75 5.64
N GLY A 83 6.09 -2.12 4.76
CA GLY A 83 6.80 -0.90 5.11
C GLY A 83 7.25 -0.07 3.93
N LEU A 84 7.61 1.17 4.26
CA LEU A 84 8.27 2.11 3.37
C LEU A 84 9.77 2.11 3.67
N LEU A 85 10.55 1.73 2.66
CA LEU A 85 12.01 1.67 2.72
C LEU A 85 12.60 2.97 2.17
N SER A 86 13.51 3.54 2.94
CA SER A 86 14.34 4.66 2.51
C SER A 86 15.40 4.20 1.50
N GLY A 87 16.05 5.15 0.83
CA GLY A 87 17.08 4.91 -0.18
C GLY A 87 18.31 4.11 0.32
N ASN A 88 18.49 3.98 1.63
CA ASN A 88 19.52 3.14 2.26
C ASN A 88 19.04 1.72 2.62
N GLY A 89 17.83 1.33 2.20
CA GLY A 89 17.26 0.00 2.45
C GLY A 89 16.69 -0.23 3.85
N ARG A 90 16.64 0.79 4.72
CA ARG A 90 16.00 0.69 6.04
C ARG A 90 14.52 1.07 5.97
N THR A 91 13.67 0.30 6.66
CA THR A 91 12.26 0.64 6.88
C THR A 91 12.17 1.91 7.72
N GLN A 92 11.57 2.94 7.15
CA GLN A 92 11.26 4.20 7.84
C GLN A 92 9.81 4.26 8.28
N CYS A 93 8.92 3.49 7.66
CA CYS A 93 7.55 3.37 8.12
C CYS A 93 7.10 1.92 8.11
N ALA A 94 6.50 1.46 9.19
CA ALA A 94 5.70 0.25 9.22
C ALA A 94 4.27 0.59 8.80
N ILE A 95 3.65 -0.28 8.00
CA ILE A 95 2.26 -0.15 7.59
C ILE A 95 1.53 -1.47 7.79
N ALA A 96 0.28 -1.40 8.22
CA ALA A 96 -0.59 -2.56 8.32
C ALA A 96 -2.05 -2.16 8.05
N GLY A 97 -2.84 -3.09 7.55
CA GLY A 97 -4.21 -2.77 7.18
C GLY A 97 -4.94 -3.93 6.51
N VAL A 98 -5.96 -3.59 5.74
CA VAL A 98 -6.82 -4.54 5.03
C VAL A 98 -7.07 -4.08 3.60
N LEU A 99 -7.41 -5.04 2.74
CA LEU A 99 -7.97 -4.75 1.43
C LEU A 99 -9.44 -4.33 1.60
N ALA A 100 -9.73 -3.05 1.36
CA ALA A 100 -11.08 -2.48 1.50
C ALA A 100 -11.46 -1.68 0.25
N GLY A 101 -12.69 -1.87 -0.25
CA GLY A 101 -13.24 -1.06 -1.36
C GLY A 101 -12.42 -1.09 -2.67
N GLY A 102 -11.64 -2.16 -2.91
CA GLY A 102 -10.76 -2.26 -4.07
C GLY A 102 -9.39 -1.58 -3.91
N GLY A 103 -9.04 -1.12 -2.71
CA GLY A 103 -7.76 -0.48 -2.37
C GLY A 103 -7.14 -1.01 -1.08
N LEU A 104 -6.08 -0.33 -0.63
CA LEU A 104 -5.42 -0.56 0.66
C LEU A 104 -5.87 0.52 1.65
N GLU A 105 -6.39 0.10 2.79
CA GLU A 105 -6.72 0.98 3.91
C GLU A 105 -5.99 0.48 5.15
N GLY A 106 -5.41 1.37 5.94
CA GLY A 106 -4.63 0.95 7.09
C GLY A 106 -4.07 2.07 7.94
N ARG A 107 -3.16 1.65 8.82
CA ARG A 107 -2.40 2.52 9.74
C ARG A 107 -0.93 2.48 9.37
N TYR A 108 -0.25 3.59 9.61
CA TYR A 108 1.19 3.71 9.47
C TYR A 108 1.82 4.20 10.77
N GLU A 109 3.07 3.81 10.96
CA GLU A 109 3.96 4.33 11.98
C GLU A 109 5.30 4.60 11.31
N CYS A 110 5.69 5.87 11.26
CA CYS A 110 6.89 6.36 10.62
C CYS A 110 7.88 6.88 11.66
N LEU A 111 9.17 6.67 11.40
CA LEU A 111 10.29 7.23 12.14
C LEU A 111 11.23 7.93 11.16
N ARG A 112 11.55 9.18 11.47
CA ARG A 112 12.56 9.97 10.76
C ARG A 112 13.95 9.71 11.34
N ASN A 113 14.96 10.03 10.54
CA ASN A 113 16.37 9.87 10.93
C ASN A 113 16.79 10.75 12.11
N ASP A 114 16.05 11.82 12.40
CA ASP A 114 16.28 12.72 13.54
C ASP A 114 15.49 12.33 14.80
N GLY A 115 14.88 11.15 14.80
CA GLY A 115 14.13 10.60 15.94
C GLY A 115 12.68 11.07 16.04
N ALA A 116 12.25 12.00 15.20
CA ALA A 116 10.84 12.40 15.14
C ALA A 116 10.00 11.29 14.47
N GLY A 117 8.91 10.88 15.12
CA GLY A 117 7.96 9.90 14.59
C GLY A 117 6.64 10.52 14.16
N ASP A 118 5.87 9.78 13.39
CA ASP A 118 4.48 10.11 13.08
C ASP A 118 3.65 8.83 12.97
N VAL A 119 2.40 8.90 13.41
CA VAL A 119 1.43 7.82 13.31
C VAL A 119 0.16 8.36 12.69
N GLY A 120 -0.52 7.50 11.92
CA GLY A 120 -1.73 7.93 11.23
C GLY A 120 -2.40 6.82 10.47
N SER A 121 -3.40 7.20 9.68
CA SER A 121 -4.12 6.32 8.76
C SER A 121 -3.82 6.67 7.31
N PHE A 122 -4.07 5.72 6.42
CA PHE A 122 -4.03 5.97 4.99
C PHE A 122 -5.10 5.15 4.27
N GLN A 123 -5.46 5.63 3.09
CA GLN A 123 -6.32 4.94 2.15
C GLN A 123 -5.78 5.19 0.75
N VAL A 124 -5.54 4.14 -0.03
CA VAL A 124 -5.12 4.23 -1.42
C VAL A 124 -5.92 3.28 -2.31
N THR A 125 -6.47 3.79 -3.40
CA THR A 125 -7.31 3.06 -4.35
C THR A 125 -6.74 3.20 -5.76
N PRO A 126 -7.04 2.28 -6.71
CA PRO A 126 -6.67 2.42 -8.12
C PRO A 126 -7.12 3.74 -8.75
#